data_AF-S4P8I3-F1
#
_entry.id   AF-S4P8I3-F1
#
_cell.length_a   1.000
_cell.length_b   1.000
_cell.length_c   1.000
_cell.angle_alpha   90.00
_cell.angle_beta   90.00
_cell.angle_gamma   90.00
#
_symmetry.space_group_name_H-M   'P 1'
#
loop_
_entity.id
_entity.type
_entity.pdbx_description
1 polymer ?
#
loop_
_entity_poly.entity_id
_entity_poly.type
_entity_poly.pdbx_seq_one_letter_code
_entity_poly.pdbx_strand_id
1 'polypeptide(L)' 'NKQPLIAIHGWQDNAGTWDKLIPLLPANTSVLCIDLPGHGLSSPYPTGMVYYIFWDGIVLLRRIAKYFKWQKI' A
#
# COMPACT_ATOMS: atom_id res chain seq x y z
N ASN A 1 -9.38 -4.69 -15.88
CA ASN A 1 -10.72 -4.94 -15.28
C ASN A 1 -10.74 -5.97 -14.14
N LYS A 2 -9.60 -6.27 -13.49
CA LYS A 2 -9.56 -7.09 -12.26
C LYS A 2 -9.06 -6.22 -11.10
N GLN A 3 -9.58 -6.45 -9.91
CA GLN A 3 -9.07 -5.83 -8.69
C GLN A 3 -7.57 -6.18 -8.52
N PRO A 4 -6.69 -5.20 -8.28
CA PRO A 4 -5.26 -5.46 -8.11
C PRO A 4 -4.96 -6.16 -6.79
N LEU A 5 -3.83 -6.87 -6.74
CA LEU A 5 -3.20 -7.25 -5.48
C LEU A 5 -2.65 -5.99 -4.81
N ILE A 6 -2.92 -5.81 -3.52
CA ILE A 6 -2.34 -4.70 -2.76
C ILE A 6 -0.99 -5.16 -2.20
N ALA A 7 0.07 -4.43 -2.51
CA ALA A 7 1.42 -4.72 -2.04
C ALA A 7 1.85 -3.66 -1.02
N ILE A 8 2.16 -4.09 0.20
CA ILE A 8 2.54 -3.23 1.34
C ILE A 8 4.00 -3.48 1.67
N HIS A 9 4.83 -2.44 1.57
CA HIS A 9 6.27 -2.52 1.84
C HIS A 9 6.57 -2.75 3.35
N GLY A 10 7.82 -3.08 3.65
CA GLY A 10 8.30 -3.30 5.02
C GLY A 10 8.62 -2.01 5.79
N TRP A 11 9.12 -2.15 7.02
CA TRP A 11 9.60 -1.01 7.80
C TRP A 11 10.81 -0.37 7.12
N GLN A 12 10.81 0.97 7.03
CA GLN A 12 11.91 1.81 6.51
C GLN A 12 12.10 1.65 4.99
N ASP A 13 11.00 1.32 4.32
CA ASP A 13 10.95 1.03 2.90
C ASP A 13 9.89 1.91 2.20
N ASN A 14 9.65 1.68 0.91
CA ASN A 14 8.59 2.29 0.10
C ASN A 14 8.10 1.35 -1.01
N ALA A 15 7.19 1.81 -1.86
CA ALA A 15 6.59 1.05 -2.96
C ALA A 15 7.60 0.49 -3.97
N GLY A 16 8.80 1.09 -4.09
CA GLY A 16 9.85 0.65 -5.01
C GLY A 16 10.44 -0.73 -4.68
N THR A 17 10.21 -1.26 -3.47
CA THR A 17 10.65 -2.63 -3.14
C THR A 17 10.09 -3.70 -4.09
N TRP A 18 8.96 -3.41 -4.73
CA TRP A 18 8.30 -4.34 -5.64
C TRP A 18 8.83 -4.32 -7.08
N ASP A 19 9.69 -3.35 -7.43
CA ASP A 19 10.12 -3.11 -8.82
C ASP A 19 10.79 -4.31 -9.48
N LYS A 20 11.53 -5.11 -8.69
CA LYS A 20 12.17 -6.34 -9.19
C LYS A 20 11.25 -7.55 -9.21
N LEU A 21 10.19 -7.55 -8.40
CA LEU A 21 9.25 -8.67 -8.31
C LEU A 21 8.17 -8.59 -9.40
N ILE A 22 7.61 -7.39 -9.65
CA ILE A 22 6.49 -7.19 -10.56
C ILE A 22 6.76 -7.74 -11.97
N PRO A 23 7.94 -7.53 -12.60
CA PRO A 23 8.24 -8.08 -13.92
C PRO A 23 8.28 -9.61 -13.98
N LEU A 24 8.38 -10.29 -12.84
CA LEU A 24 8.42 -11.76 -12.74
C LEU A 24 7.03 -12.38 -12.55
N LEU A 25 6.01 -11.57 -12.28
CA LEU A 25 4.63 -12.04 -12.13
C LEU A 25 4.00 -12.34 -13.51
N PRO A 26 2.95 -13.18 -13.57
CA PRO A 26 2.19 -13.37 -14.80
C PRO A 26 1.74 -12.04 -15.40
N ALA A 27 1.85 -11.89 -16.72
CA ALA A 27 1.62 -10.62 -17.43
C ALA A 27 0.22 -10.00 -17.21
N ASN A 28 -0.75 -10.79 -16.74
CA ASN A 28 -2.10 -10.35 -16.42
C ASN A 28 -2.31 -10.02 -14.93
N THR A 29 -1.23 -9.98 -14.13
CA THR A 29 -1.26 -9.61 -12.72
C THR A 29 -1.26 -8.09 -12.58
N SER A 30 -2.32 -7.55 -12.01
CA SER A 30 -2.39 -6.13 -11.64
C SER A 30 -1.97 -5.98 -10.18
N VAL A 31 -1.04 -5.07 -9.90
CA VAL A 31 -0.54 -4.81 -8.54
C VAL A 31 -0.66 -3.34 -8.22
N LEU A 32 -1.19 -3.03 -7.04
CA LEU A 32 -1.22 -1.70 -6.46
C LEU A 32 -0.21 -1.66 -5.31
N CYS A 33 0.96 -1.10 -5.58
CA CYS A 33 1.97 -0.83 -4.57
C CYS A 33 1.65 0.50 -3.90
N ILE A 34 1.64 0.52 -2.56
CA ILE A 34 1.30 1.71 -1.78
C ILE A 34 2.48 2.13 -0.90
N ASP A 35 2.64 3.43 -0.74
CA ASP A 35 3.48 4.02 0.30
C ASP A 35 2.64 4.26 1.55
N LEU A 36 3.07 3.75 2.71
CA LEU A 36 2.46 4.06 3.99
C LEU A 36 2.65 5.55 4.34
N PRO A 37 1.82 6.15 5.22
CA PRO A 37 1.98 7.54 5.61
C PRO A 37 3.41 7.83 6.09
N GLY A 38 4.02 8.92 5.62
CA GLY A 38 5.40 9.29 5.95
C GLY A 38 6.50 8.50 5.21
N HIS A 39 6.14 7.57 4.33
CA HIS A 39 7.08 6.83 3.48
C HIS A 39 6.98 7.25 2.01
N GLY A 40 8.07 7.06 1.26
CA GLY A 40 8.12 7.36 -0.17
C GLY A 40 7.63 8.76 -0.50
N LEU A 41 6.56 8.85 -1.31
CA LEU A 41 5.91 10.11 -1.66
C LEU A 41 4.59 10.37 -0.91
N SER A 42 4.21 9.50 0.02
CA SER A 42 3.03 9.69 0.85
C SER A 42 3.26 10.76 1.90
N SER A 43 2.24 11.61 2.13
CA SER A 43 2.31 12.66 3.16
C SER A 43 2.60 12.07 4.55
N PRO A 44 3.42 12.74 5.37
CA PRO A 44 3.57 12.38 6.78
C PRO A 44 2.28 12.65 7.53
N TYR A 45 2.11 11.99 8.68
CA TYR A 45 1.07 12.38 9.61
C TYR A 45 1.29 13.79 10.16
N PRO A 46 0.21 14.50 10.55
CA PRO A 46 0.30 15.77 11.24
C PRO A 46 1.19 15.71 12.48
N THR A 47 1.85 16.82 12.79
CA THR A 47 2.68 16.96 14.00
C THR A 47 1.88 16.58 15.26
N GLY A 48 2.50 15.75 16.11
CA GLY A 48 1.89 15.26 17.34
C GLY A 48 1.14 13.94 17.20
N MET A 49 0.96 13.40 15.99
CA MET A 49 0.46 12.04 15.79
C MET A 49 1.59 11.01 15.91
N VAL A 50 1.24 9.84 16.43
CA VAL A 50 2.14 8.69 16.58
C VAL A 50 1.89 7.70 15.46
N TYR A 51 2.96 7.19 14.86
CA TYR A 51 2.89 6.08 13.92
C TYR A 51 2.70 4.77 14.67
N TYR A 52 1.60 4.09 14.40
CA TYR A 52 1.30 2.75 14.86
C TYR A 52 1.41 1.78 13.69
N ILE A 53 2.65 1.43 13.34
CA ILE A 53 3.02 0.79 12.07
C ILE A 53 2.08 -0.35 11.63
N PHE A 54 1.68 -1.23 12.56
CA PHE A 54 0.80 -2.37 12.26
C PHE A 54 -0.67 -1.97 12.08
N TRP A 55 -1.16 -1.01 12.86
CA TRP A 55 -2.56 -0.57 12.81
C TRP A 55 -2.80 0.41 11.66
N ASP A 56 -1.82 1.26 11.36
CA ASP A 56 -1.87 2.24 10.28
C ASP A 56 -2.05 1.57 8.92
N GLY A 57 -1.32 0.46 8.68
CA GLY A 57 -1.48 -0.33 7.47
C GLY A 57 -2.92 -0.85 7.31
N ILE A 58 -3.51 -1.42 8.37
CA ILE A 58 -4.88 -1.96 8.35
C ILE A 58 -5.90 -0.84 8.09
N VAL A 59 -5.76 0.31 8.75
CA VAL A 59 -6.64 1.46 8.56
C VAL A 59 -6.54 1.99 7.14
N LEU A 60 -5.33 2.09 6.59
CA LEU A 60 -5.10 2.53 5.21
C LEU A 60 -5.70 1.53 4.21
N LEU A 61 -5.51 0.23 4.39
CA LEU A 61 -6.14 -0.81 3.56
C LEU A 61 -7.66 -0.68 3.52
N ARG A 62 -8.29 -0.49 4.69
CA ARG A 62 -9.73 -0.28 4.78
C ARG A 62 -10.17 1.00 4.06
N ARG A 63 -9.38 2.08 4.13
CA ARG A 63 -9.65 3.33 3.40
C ARG A 63 -9.56 3.13 1.89
N ILE A 64 -8.53 2.42 1.40
CA ILE A 64 -8.33 2.10 -0.02
C ILE A 64 -9.51 1.26 -0.54
N ALA A 65 -9.85 0.17 0.15
CA ALA A 65 -10.97 -0.67 -0.24
C ALA A 65 -12.30 0.11 -0.29
N LYS A 66 -12.55 0.99 0.69
CA LYS A 66 -13.74 1.85 0.68
C LYS A 66 -13.73 2.83 -0.50
N TYR A 67 -12.58 3.44 -0.80
CA TYR A 67 -12.43 4.40 -1.89
C TYR A 67 -12.72 3.77 -3.26
N PHE A 68 -12.13 2.60 -3.52
CA PHE A 68 -12.35 1.84 -4.76
C PHE A 68 -13.61 0.97 -4.76
N LYS A 69 -14.41 1.00 -3.68
CA LYS A 69 -15.63 0.20 -3.49
C LYS A 69 -15.39 -1.31 -3.59
N TRP A 70 -14.22 -1.79 -3.16
CA TRP A 70 -13.89 -3.20 -3.11
C TRP A 70 -14.66 -3.90 -1.99
N GLN A 71 -15.25 -5.04 -2.30
CA GLN A 71 -16.03 -5.85 -1.35
C GLN A 71 -15.16 -6.82 -0.55
N LYS A 72 -13.95 -7.11 -1.05
CA LYS A 72 -12.96 -8.02 -0.43
C LYS A 72 -11.58 -7.42 -0.62
N ILE A 73 -10.67 -7.68 0.31
CA ILE A 73 -9.23 -7.47 0.14
C ILE A 73 -8.57 -8.84 0.13
#